data_AF-A0A523DBI4-F1
#
_entry.id   AF-A0A523DBI4-F1
#
_cell.length_a   1.000
_cell.length_b   1.000
_cell.length_c   1.000
_cell.angle_alpha   90.00
_cell.angle_beta   90.00
_cell.angle_gamma   90.00
#
_symmetry.space_group_name_H-M   'P 1'
#
loop_
_entity.id
_entity.type
_entity.pdbx_description
1 polymer ?
#
loop_
_entity_poly.entity_id
_entity_poly.type
_entity_poly.pdbx_seq_one_letter_code
_entity_poly.pdbx_strand_id
1 'polypeptide(L)' 'MKGMILAAGLGTRLHPLTDFRAKAAVPFLNRPLIHY' A
#
# COMPACT_ATOMS: atom_id res chain seq x y z
N MET A 1 15.93 3.29 18.64
CA MET A 1 16.08 3.94 17.32
C MET A 1 14.70 4.18 16.73
N LYS A 2 14.50 5.22 15.92
CA LYS A 2 13.21 5.52 15.26
C LYS A 2 13.36 5.37 13.75
N GLY A 3 12.32 4.87 13.08
CA GLY A 3 12.22 4.76 11.63
C GLY A 3 10.89 5.31 11.12
N MET A 4 10.82 5.65 9.84
CA MET A 4 9.63 6.16 9.17
C MET A 4 9.47 5.45 7.81
N ILE A 5 8.23 5.14 7.43
CA ILE A 5 7.87 4.57 6.14
C ILE A 5 7.02 5.58 5.37
N LEU A 6 7.46 5.98 4.18
CA LEU A 6 6.66 6.79 3.27
C LEU A 6 5.73 5.89 2.45
N ALA A 7 4.46 5.81 2.85
CA ALA A 7 3.45 4.95 2.25
C ALA A 7 2.47 5.69 1.29
N ALA A 8 2.90 6.80 0.71
CA ALA A 8 2.10 7.64 -0.19
C ALA A 8 2.21 7.22 -1.68
N GLY A 9 1.56 7.98 -2.57
CA GLY A 9 1.62 7.81 -4.03
C GLY A 9 0.28 7.39 -4.65
N LEU A 10 0.02 7.85 -5.88
CA LEU A 10 -1.30 7.72 -6.55
C LEU A 10 -1.69 6.30 -6.95
N GLY A 11 -0.76 5.34 -6.99
CA GLY A 11 -1.08 3.93 -7.25
C GLY A 11 -1.58 3.62 -8.67
N THR A 12 -1.49 4.53 -9.64
CA THR A 12 -2.16 4.44 -10.96
C THR A 12 -1.95 3.14 -11.73
N ARG A 13 -0.80 2.47 -11.60
CA ARG A 13 -0.51 1.20 -12.27
C ARG A 13 -1.20 -0.02 -11.67
N LEU A 14 -1.77 0.12 -10.47
CA LEU A 14 -2.52 -0.93 -9.78
C LEU A 14 -4.04 -0.74 -9.92
N HIS A 15 -4.50 0.18 -10.75
CA HIS A 15 -5.93 0.31 -11.05
C HIS A 15 -6.52 -1.05 -11.49
N PRO A 16 -7.71 -1.45 -10.99
CA PRO A 16 -8.64 -0.70 -10.13
C PRO A 16 -8.39 -0.87 -8.62
N LEU A 17 -7.34 -1.58 -8.24
CA LEU A 17 -7.10 -1.94 -6.84
C LEU A 17 -6.82 -0.73 -5.94
N THR A 18 -6.52 0.45 -6.47
CA THR A 18 -6.14 1.65 -5.69
C THR A 18 -7.15 2.80 -5.76
N ASP A 19 -8.33 2.60 -6.35
CA ASP A 19 -9.33 3.68 -6.47
C ASP A 19 -9.88 4.12 -5.10
N PHE A 20 -10.03 3.16 -4.18
CA PHE A 20 -10.60 3.37 -2.83
C PHE A 20 -9.66 2.92 -1.70
N ARG A 21 -8.41 2.55 -2.02
CA ARG A 21 -7.42 2.12 -1.03
C ARG A 21 -6.02 2.57 -1.42
N ALA A 22 -5.20 2.89 -0.43
CA ALA A 22 -3.79 3.17 -0.64
C ALA A 22 -3.07 1.92 -1.18
N LYS A 23 -2.06 2.11 -2.04
CA LYS A 23 -1.22 1.02 -2.55
C LYS A 23 -0.63 0.14 -1.42
N ALA A 24 -0.21 0.76 -0.32
CA ALA A 24 0.37 0.07 0.83
C ALA A 24 -0.64 -0.82 1.60
N ALA A 25 -1.95 -0.59 1.42
CA ALA A 25 -3.02 -1.35 2.04
C ALA A 25 -3.57 -2.48 1.14
N VAL A 26 -3.04 -2.66 -0.08
CA VAL A 26 -3.45 -3.76 -0.96
C VAL A 26 -3.11 -5.10 -0.28
N PRO A 27 -4.05 -6.06 -0.23
CA PRO A 27 -3.81 -7.35 0.39
C PRO A 27 -2.86 -8.20 -0.46
N PHE A 28 -1.83 -8.73 0.19
CA PHE A 28 -0.88 -9.70 -0.34
C PHE A 28 -0.74 -10.83 0.68
N LEU A 29 -1.02 -12.08 0.27
CA LEU A 29 -0.99 -13.25 1.16
C LEU A 29 -1.86 -13.06 2.43
N ASN A 30 -3.06 -12.50 2.26
CA ASN A 30 -3.99 -12.18 3.34
C ASN A 30 -3.50 -11.15 4.37
N ARG A 31 -2.52 -10.31 4.02
CA ARG A 31 -2.02 -9.20 4.86
C ARG A 31 -1.84 -7.93 4.02
N PRO A 32 -1.98 -6.72 4.57
CA PRO A 32 -1.63 -5.49 3.85
C PRO A 32 -0.15 -5.48 3.46
N LEU A 33 0.19 -4.97 2.27
CA LEU A 33 1.59 -4.88 1.80
C LEU A 33 2.53 -4.18 2.79
N ILE A 34 2.06 -3.18 3.53
CA ILE A 34 2.87 -2.42 4.52
C ILE A 34 3.35 -3.26 5.72
N HIS A 35 2.86 -4.49 5.89
CA HIS A 35 3.35 -5.40 6.93
C HIS A 35 4.74 -5.99 6.60
N TYR A 36 5.19 -5.84 5.36
CA TYR A 36 6.50 -6.25 4.85
C TYR A 36 7.40 -5.02 4.66
#